data_AF-A0A377WKL1-F1
#
_entry.id   AF-A0A377WKL1-F1
#
_cell.length_a   1.000
_cell.length_b   1.000
_cell.length_c   1.000
_cell.angle_alpha   90.00
_cell.angle_beta   90.00
_cell.angle_gamma   90.00
#
_symmetry.space_group_name_H-M   'P 1'
#
loop_
_entity.id
_entity.type
_entity.pdbx_description
1 polymer ?
#
loop_
_entity_poly.entity_id
_entity_poly.type
_entity_poly.pdbx_seq_one_letter_code
_entity_poly.pdbx_strand_id
1 'polypeptide(L)'
;MGRRLRKTLGTQPVLTLCPDANITQTPQVWLDHQVIELAGELHFNWDAVEQLFDTTLLDQMFGAYCHALQALVAMPQSWWGVNSSLALPTISAPVTQAPAPTALLHHGLLRQAALTPQETALISPIRELTYRQLSTAADHVARALLALGVQHGDRVAVVMEKGWQQIAAVHGILRLGAVYLPVDPVLPPQRRQLLLTVGEVRVQVTQAGSHAIGAVAARADHRRRNAGHACCAVA
;
A
#
# COMPACT_ATOMS: atom_id res chain seq x y z
N MET A 1 -28.25 16.39 3.72
CA MET A 1 -29.41 15.93 2.93
C MET A 1 -28.93 15.69 1.51
N GLY A 2 -28.50 14.47 1.21
CA GLY A 2 -28.08 14.08 -0.14
C GLY A 2 -29.31 13.91 -1.02
N ARG A 3 -29.31 14.52 -2.20
CA ARG A 3 -30.28 14.18 -3.24
C ARG A 3 -29.84 12.82 -3.81
N ARG A 4 -30.79 11.92 -4.04
CA ARG A 4 -30.54 10.58 -4.58
C ARG A 4 -31.21 10.49 -5.94
N LEU A 5 -30.45 10.21 -6.99
CA LEU A 5 -30.92 10.11 -8.36
C LEU A 5 -30.62 8.71 -8.89
N ARG A 6 -31.65 8.00 -9.34
CA ARG A 6 -31.55 6.70 -10.03
C ARG A 6 -31.86 6.93 -11.51
N LYS A 7 -31.04 6.37 -12.42
CA LYS A 7 -31.21 6.53 -13.88
C LYS A 7 -31.40 5.16 -14.51
N THR A 8 -32.59 4.91 -15.03
CA THR A 8 -32.98 3.65 -15.69
C THR A 8 -33.03 3.88 -17.21
N LEU A 9 -32.53 2.93 -18.00
CA LEU A 9 -32.54 3.02 -19.46
C LEU A 9 -33.82 2.38 -20.02
N GLY A 10 -34.65 3.20 -20.67
CA GLY A 10 -35.73 2.78 -21.58
C GLY A 10 -35.61 3.51 -22.91
N THR A 11 -36.42 3.14 -23.91
CA THR A 11 -36.36 3.59 -25.32
C THR A 11 -36.53 5.10 -25.54
N GLN A 12 -36.86 5.87 -24.50
CA GLN A 12 -36.51 7.28 -24.37
C GLN A 12 -36.02 7.54 -22.94
N PRO A 13 -34.99 8.39 -22.72
CA PRO A 13 -34.49 8.69 -21.40
C PRO A 13 -35.48 9.59 -20.66
N VAL A 14 -36.47 8.99 -20.00
CA VAL A 14 -37.40 9.70 -19.10
C VAL A 14 -37.00 9.40 -17.66
N LEU A 15 -36.93 10.45 -16.85
CA LEU A 15 -36.73 10.36 -15.40
C LEU A 15 -37.99 9.76 -14.77
N THR A 16 -37.90 8.56 -14.20
CA THR A 16 -38.98 7.98 -13.40
C THR A 16 -38.47 7.57 -12.03
N LEU A 17 -39.01 8.22 -11.00
CA LEU A 17 -38.80 7.85 -9.59
C LEU A 17 -39.53 6.52 -9.34
N CYS A 18 -38.80 5.46 -9.03
CA CYS A 18 -39.40 4.18 -8.64
C CYS A 18 -39.44 4.09 -7.10
N PRO A 19 -40.59 3.75 -6.45
CA PRO A 19 -40.77 3.91 -5.00
C PRO A 19 -40.14 2.82 -4.12
N ASP A 20 -39.77 1.67 -4.69
CA ASP A 20 -39.39 0.51 -3.90
C ASP A 20 -37.87 0.47 -3.66
N ALA A 21 -37.48 1.24 -2.65
CA ALA A 21 -36.12 1.48 -2.22
C ALA A 21 -35.58 0.31 -1.38
N ASN A 22 -34.52 -0.35 -1.86
CA ASN A 22 -33.60 -1.03 -0.96
C ASN A 22 -32.53 -0.02 -0.55
N ILE A 23 -32.74 0.59 0.61
CA ILE A 23 -31.84 1.58 1.21
C ILE A 23 -30.66 0.81 1.83
N THR A 24 -29.52 0.76 1.15
CA THR A 24 -28.27 0.31 1.79
C THR A 24 -27.68 1.50 2.57
N GLN A 25 -27.46 1.32 3.88
CA GLN A 25 -26.84 2.33 4.72
C GLN A 25 -25.43 2.68 4.19
N THR A 26 -25.12 3.98 4.19
CA THR A 26 -23.83 4.65 3.90
C THR A 26 -22.68 3.71 3.55
N PRO A 27 -22.23 3.65 2.27
CA PRO A 27 -21.16 2.75 1.90
C PRO A 27 -19.87 3.11 2.64
N GLN A 28 -19.09 2.11 3.07
CA GLN A 28 -17.69 2.29 3.50
C GLN A 28 -16.76 2.67 2.31
N VAL A 29 -17.33 2.96 1.14
CA VAL A 29 -16.67 3.26 -0.12
C VAL A 29 -17.24 4.55 -0.73
N TRP A 30 -16.46 5.25 -1.56
CA TRP A 30 -16.87 6.55 -2.12
C TRP A 30 -17.90 6.43 -3.25
N LEU A 31 -17.87 5.32 -3.98
CA LEU A 31 -18.80 4.96 -5.05
C LEU A 31 -19.01 3.45 -5.03
N ASP A 32 -20.27 3.03 -5.06
CA ASP A 32 -20.71 1.65 -5.17
C ASP A 32 -21.48 1.46 -6.50
N HIS A 33 -21.18 0.38 -7.21
CA HIS A 33 -21.77 0.05 -8.50
C HIS A 33 -22.46 -1.31 -8.41
N GLN A 34 -23.79 -1.29 -8.51
CA GLN A 34 -24.62 -2.48 -8.40
C GLN A 34 -25.26 -2.78 -9.75
N VAL A 35 -25.24 -4.06 -10.13
CA VAL A 35 -25.86 -4.56 -11.36
C VAL A 35 -26.75 -5.75 -10.99
N ILE A 36 -27.99 -5.75 -11.46
CA ILE A 36 -29.01 -6.75 -11.17
C ILE A 36 -29.74 -7.08 -12.48
N GLU A 37 -29.93 -8.36 -12.76
CA GLU A 37 -30.83 -8.81 -13.82
C GLU A 37 -32.23 -9.03 -13.23
N LEU A 38 -33.24 -8.38 -13.80
CA LEU A 38 -34.63 -8.49 -13.36
C LEU A 38 -35.53 -8.56 -14.58
N ALA A 39 -36.38 -9.59 -14.66
CA ALA A 39 -37.34 -9.78 -15.76
C ALA A 39 -36.71 -9.77 -17.18
N GLY A 40 -35.46 -10.24 -17.32
CA GLY A 40 -34.73 -10.25 -18.58
C GLY A 40 -34.12 -8.89 -18.98
N GLU A 41 -34.20 -7.90 -18.09
CA GLU A 41 -33.54 -6.60 -18.24
C GLU A 41 -32.36 -6.47 -17.30
N LEU A 42 -31.33 -5.76 -17.73
CA LEU A 42 -30.17 -5.42 -16.91
C LEU A 42 -30.39 -4.06 -16.25
N HIS A 43 -30.53 -4.04 -14.93
CA HIS A 43 -30.58 -2.83 -14.14
C HIS A 43 -29.22 -2.57 -13.50
N PHE A 44 -28.76 -1.33 -13.54
CA PHE A 44 -27.57 -0.91 -12.83
C PHE A 44 -27.80 0.41 -12.11
N ASN A 45 -27.11 0.61 -10.99
CA ASN A 45 -27.19 1.82 -10.18
C ASN A 45 -25.82 2.16 -9.61
N TRP A 46 -25.54 3.47 -9.53
CA TRP A 46 -24.39 3.99 -8.81
C TRP A 46 -24.88 4.66 -7.53
N ASP A 47 -24.35 4.27 -6.38
CA ASP A 47 -24.54 4.97 -5.11
C ASP A 47 -23.22 5.64 -4.73
N ALA A 48 -23.23 6.96 -4.56
CA ALA A 48 -22.00 7.73 -4.41
C ALA A 48 -22.15 8.82 -3.34
N VAL A 49 -21.05 9.12 -2.66
CA VAL A 49 -20.97 10.26 -1.73
C VAL A 49 -20.66 11.52 -2.55
N GLU A 50 -21.70 12.17 -3.08
CA GLU A 50 -21.59 13.33 -4.01
C GLU A 50 -20.59 14.41 -3.56
N GLN A 51 -20.50 14.67 -2.25
CA GLN A 51 -19.61 15.69 -1.68
C GLN A 51 -18.10 15.42 -1.89
N LEU A 52 -17.73 14.18 -2.27
CA LEU A 52 -16.34 13.80 -2.55
C LEU A 52 -15.95 13.99 -4.02
N PHE A 53 -16.90 14.37 -4.88
CA PHE A 53 -16.70 14.52 -6.31
C PHE A 53 -17.04 15.93 -6.75
N ASP A 54 -16.38 16.39 -7.82
CA ASP A 54 -16.75 17.65 -8.46
C ASP A 54 -18.19 17.59 -8.99
N THR A 55 -18.89 18.72 -8.99
CA THR A 55 -20.33 18.85 -9.26
C THR A 55 -20.80 18.23 -10.58
N THR A 56 -19.92 18.10 -11.58
CA THR A 56 -20.24 17.52 -12.89
C THR A 56 -19.58 16.17 -13.15
N LEU A 57 -18.66 15.74 -12.27
CA LEU A 57 -17.80 14.58 -12.51
C LEU A 57 -18.59 13.28 -12.51
N LEU A 58 -19.47 13.09 -11.53
CA LEU A 58 -20.30 11.88 -11.44
C LEU A 58 -21.21 11.73 -12.67
N ASP A 59 -21.84 12.81 -13.14
CA ASP A 59 -22.69 12.78 -14.32
C ASP A 59 -21.90 12.47 -15.60
N GLN A 60 -20.70 13.04 -15.75
CA GLN A 60 -19.82 12.76 -16.87
C GLN A 60 -19.32 11.32 -16.86
N MET A 61 -18.90 10.80 -15.70
CA MET A 61 -18.49 9.40 -15.53
C MET A 61 -19.64 8.44 -15.83
N PHE A 62 -20.85 8.72 -15.33
CA PHE A 62 -22.02 7.88 -15.58
C PHE A 62 -22.43 7.91 -17.06
N GLY A 63 -22.35 9.08 -17.71
CA GLY A 63 -22.58 9.21 -19.15
C GLY A 63 -21.60 8.39 -19.99
N ALA A 64 -20.31 8.47 -19.66
CA ALA A 64 -19.26 7.70 -20.33
C ALA A 64 -19.43 6.18 -20.13
N TYR A 65 -19.83 5.76 -18.93
CA TYR A 65 -20.15 4.38 -18.61
C TYR A 65 -21.31 3.83 -19.46
N CYS A 66 -22.42 4.58 -19.56
CA CYS A 66 -23.55 4.20 -20.42
C CYS A 66 -23.15 4.10 -21.90
N HIS A 67 -22.33 5.02 -22.38
CA HIS A 67 -21.84 4.99 -23.77
C HIS A 67 -20.98 3.74 -24.04
N ALA A 68 -20.10 3.37 -23.09
CA ALA A 68 -19.30 2.16 -23.20
C ALA A 68 -20.16 0.89 -23.22
N LEU A 69 -21.19 0.79 -22.37
CA LEU A 69 -22.13 -0.34 -22.39
C LEU A 69 -22.86 -0.45 -23.74
N GLN A 70 -23.33 0.67 -24.29
CA GLN A 70 -23.98 0.70 -25.60
C GLN A 70 -23.04 0.23 -26.73
N ALA A 71 -21.77 0.65 -26.69
CA ALA A 71 -20.78 0.21 -27.67
C ALA A 71 -20.51 -1.30 -27.59
N LEU A 72 -20.39 -1.86 -26.38
CA LEU A 72 -20.21 -3.30 -26.16
C LEU A 72 -21.41 -4.12 -26.65
N VAL A 73 -22.64 -3.61 -26.49
CA VAL A 73 -23.85 -4.24 -27.04
C VAL A 73 -23.85 -4.21 -28.57
N ALA A 74 -23.48 -3.07 -29.17
CA ALA A 74 -23.48 -2.91 -30.63
C ALA A 74 -22.38 -3.74 -31.32
N MET A 75 -21.28 -4.04 -30.63
CA MET A 75 -20.14 -4.77 -31.18
C MET A 75 -19.71 -5.92 -30.26
N PRO A 76 -20.38 -7.10 -30.27
CA PRO A 76 -20.06 -8.21 -29.38
C PRO A 76 -18.60 -8.68 -29.43
N GLN A 77 -17.94 -8.52 -30.58
CA GLN A 77 -16.52 -8.82 -30.79
C GLN A 77 -15.57 -7.96 -29.93
N SER A 78 -16.08 -6.85 -29.39
CA SER A 78 -15.35 -5.88 -28.57
C SER A 78 -15.25 -6.26 -27.09
N TRP A 79 -16.03 -7.26 -26.62
CA TRP A 79 -16.08 -7.68 -25.21
C TRP A 79 -14.74 -8.17 -24.66
N TRP A 80 -13.94 -8.80 -25.52
CA TRP A 80 -12.63 -9.35 -25.17
C TRP A 80 -11.46 -8.57 -25.80
N GLY A 81 -11.75 -7.48 -26.52
CA GLY A 81 -10.73 -6.58 -27.05
C GLY A 81 -10.35 -5.49 -26.05
N VAL A 82 -9.14 -4.93 -26.20
CA VAL A 82 -8.74 -3.71 -25.46
C VAL A 82 -9.45 -2.52 -26.08
N ASN A 83 -10.72 -2.33 -25.75
CA ASN A 83 -11.51 -1.19 -26.22
C ASN A 83 -11.42 -0.05 -25.21
N SER A 84 -10.32 0.68 -25.31
CA SER A 84 -10.07 1.87 -24.50
C SER A 84 -10.49 3.12 -25.26
N SER A 85 -11.80 3.36 -25.36
CA SER A 85 -12.29 4.70 -25.70
C SER A 85 -13.33 5.17 -24.70
N LEU A 86 -13.00 5.03 -23.41
CA LEU A 86 -13.53 5.98 -22.43
C LEU A 86 -12.92 7.33 -22.80
N ALA A 87 -13.75 8.23 -23.32
CA ALA A 87 -13.37 9.62 -23.52
C ALA A 87 -13.18 10.25 -22.14
N LEU A 88 -12.01 10.06 -21.56
CA LEU A 88 -11.63 10.70 -20.31
C LEU A 88 -11.57 12.21 -20.55
N PRO A 89 -12.08 13.04 -19.64
CA PRO A 89 -11.85 14.47 -19.72
C PRO A 89 -10.34 14.70 -19.70
N THR A 90 -9.84 15.52 -20.63
CA THR A 90 -8.44 15.94 -20.63
C THR A 90 -8.17 16.80 -19.40
N ILE A 91 -7.77 16.17 -18.30
CA ILE A 91 -7.26 16.88 -17.13
C ILE A 91 -5.81 17.24 -17.43
N SER A 92 -5.57 18.48 -17.88
CA SER A 92 -4.23 19.03 -17.94
C SER A 92 -3.87 19.58 -16.56
N ALA A 93 -3.40 18.69 -15.68
CA ALA A 93 -2.66 19.12 -14.51
C ALA A 93 -1.19 19.31 -14.93
N PRO A 94 -0.54 20.45 -14.62
CA PRO A 94 0.88 20.58 -14.85
C PRO A 94 1.62 19.54 -14.00
N VAL A 95 2.07 18.45 -14.63
CA VAL A 95 3.00 17.52 -13.99
C VAL A 95 4.38 18.17 -14.11
N THR A 96 4.78 18.91 -13.07
CA THR A 96 6.12 19.45 -13.01
C THR A 96 7.09 18.29 -12.80
N GLN A 97 7.69 17.79 -13.88
CA GLN A 97 8.79 16.85 -13.80
C GLN A 97 10.05 17.60 -13.35
N ALA A 98 10.18 17.80 -12.04
CA ALA A 98 11.44 18.23 -11.47
C ALA A 98 12.46 17.07 -11.58
N PRO A 99 13.76 17.36 -11.73
CA PRO A 99 14.79 16.33 -11.65
C PRO A 99 14.64 15.54 -10.34
N ALA A 100 14.70 14.22 -10.43
CA ALA A 100 14.65 13.38 -9.24
C ALA A 100 15.82 13.73 -8.31
N PRO A 101 15.61 13.80 -6.99
CA PRO A 101 16.70 14.00 -6.04
C PRO A 101 17.76 12.89 -6.19
N THR A 102 19.04 13.26 -6.23
CA THR A 102 20.16 12.31 -6.27
C THR A 102 20.56 11.78 -4.89
N ALA A 103 20.03 12.36 -3.82
CA ALA A 103 20.32 11.94 -2.45
C ALA A 103 19.55 10.66 -2.08
N LEU A 104 20.19 9.79 -1.29
CA LEU A 104 19.54 8.60 -0.74
C LEU A 104 18.51 9.00 0.32
N LEU A 105 17.44 8.21 0.45
CA LEU A 105 16.32 8.48 1.37
C LEU A 105 16.77 8.79 2.80
N HIS A 106 17.75 8.06 3.33
CA HIS A 106 18.21 8.23 4.71
C HIS A 106 19.17 9.43 4.89
N HIS A 107 19.70 10.04 3.81
CA HIS A 107 20.60 11.19 3.91
C HIS A 107 19.94 12.41 4.54
N GLY A 108 18.64 12.63 4.29
CA GLY A 108 17.89 13.73 4.90
C GLY A 108 17.88 13.62 6.43
N LEU A 109 17.62 12.43 6.96
CA LEU A 109 17.64 12.17 8.40
C LEU A 109 19.04 12.40 8.99
N LEU A 110 20.08 11.87 8.33
CA LEU A 110 21.48 12.04 8.77
C LEU A 110 21.86 13.52 8.85
N ARG A 111 21.53 14.29 7.82
CA ARG A 111 21.79 15.73 7.76
C ARG A 111 21.07 16.45 8.89
N GLN A 112 19.79 16.17 9.10
CA GLN A 112 19.02 16.84 10.14
C GLN A 112 19.52 16.49 11.54
N ALA A 113 19.96 15.25 11.77
CA ALA A 113 20.57 14.84 13.04
C ALA A 113 21.89 15.56 13.36
N ALA A 114 22.65 15.95 12.33
CA ALA A 114 23.83 16.78 12.50
C ALA A 114 23.47 18.26 12.78
N LEU A 115 22.46 18.79 12.10
CA LEU A 115 22.07 20.21 12.20
C LEU A 115 21.32 20.54 13.50
N THR A 116 20.31 19.73 13.85
CA THR A 116 19.41 20.01 14.99
C THR A 116 19.23 18.75 15.86
N PRO A 117 20.31 18.27 16.51
CA PRO A 117 20.30 16.97 17.20
C PRO A 117 19.28 16.87 18.34
N GLN A 118 18.90 17.99 18.96
CA GLN A 118 18.00 18.00 20.12
C GLN A 118 16.52 18.22 19.74
N GLU A 119 16.23 18.50 18.48
CA GLU A 119 14.85 18.65 18.02
C GLU A 119 14.16 17.28 17.91
N THR A 120 12.84 17.27 18.13
CA THR A 120 12.02 16.06 18.02
C THR A 120 11.97 15.58 16.56
N ALA A 121 12.35 14.32 16.34
CA ALA A 121 12.33 13.65 15.05
C ALA A 121 11.15 12.69 14.91
N LEU A 122 10.75 12.06 16.01
CA LEU A 122 9.71 11.04 15.99
C LEU A 122 8.90 11.04 17.28
N ILE A 123 7.59 11.07 17.12
CA ILE A 123 6.61 10.96 18.21
C ILE A 123 5.93 9.60 18.07
N SER A 124 5.89 8.84 19.15
CA SER A 124 5.17 7.57 19.24
C SER A 124 4.29 7.56 20.50
N PRO A 125 3.28 6.69 20.60
CA PRO A 125 2.40 6.66 21.78
C PRO A 125 3.13 6.46 23.12
N ILE A 126 4.31 5.83 23.10
CA ILE A 126 5.08 5.48 24.30
C ILE A 126 6.25 6.41 24.59
N ARG A 127 6.73 7.17 23.59
CA ARG A 127 7.85 8.11 23.75
C ARG A 127 8.02 9.04 22.55
N GLU A 128 8.71 10.15 22.79
CA GLU A 128 9.30 11.00 21.76
C GLU A 128 10.81 10.76 21.66
N LEU A 129 11.34 10.99 20.47
CA LEU A 129 12.75 10.82 20.14
C LEU A 129 13.26 12.09 19.47
N THR A 130 14.38 12.60 19.96
CA THR A 130 15.15 13.61 19.25
C THR A 130 15.87 13.00 18.04
N TYR A 131 16.28 13.82 17.09
CA TYR A 131 17.10 13.36 15.96
C TYR A 131 18.36 12.61 16.41
N ARG A 132 19.02 13.09 17.47
CA ARG A 132 20.19 12.41 18.06
C ARG A 132 19.82 11.03 18.55
N GLN A 133 18.76 10.89 19.32
CA GLN A 133 18.35 9.61 19.89
C GLN A 133 17.94 8.61 18.81
N LEU A 134 17.19 9.05 17.81
CA LEU A 134 16.79 8.20 16.68
C LEU A 134 18.01 7.75 15.86
N SER A 135 18.94 8.68 15.58
CA SER A 135 20.19 8.35 14.89
C SER A 135 21.01 7.31 15.67
N THR A 136 21.20 7.52 16.97
CA THR A 136 21.95 6.59 17.82
C THR A 136 21.30 5.20 17.83
N ALA A 137 19.97 5.11 17.94
CA ALA A 137 19.27 3.83 17.86
C ALA A 137 19.47 3.14 16.50
N ALA A 138 19.38 3.87 15.39
CA ALA A 138 19.67 3.35 14.06
C ALA A 138 21.13 2.88 13.91
N ASP A 139 22.09 3.58 14.52
CA ASP A 139 23.50 3.20 14.54
C ASP A 139 23.77 1.93 15.35
N HIS A 140 23.01 1.69 16.42
CA HIS A 140 23.06 0.42 17.14
C HIS A 140 22.57 -0.74 16.27
N VAL A 141 21.46 -0.55 15.55
CA VAL A 141 20.96 -1.57 14.61
C VAL A 141 21.95 -1.83 13.49
N ALA A 142 22.49 -0.79 12.87
CA ALA A 142 23.47 -0.93 11.79
C ALA A 142 24.72 -1.71 12.25
N ARG A 143 25.25 -1.39 13.43
CA ARG A 143 26.40 -2.13 13.99
C ARG A 143 26.08 -3.58 14.29
N ALA A 144 24.90 -3.88 14.83
CA ALA A 144 24.48 -5.25 15.10
C ALA A 144 24.33 -6.06 13.81
N LEU A 145 23.72 -5.49 12.77
CA LEU A 145 23.59 -6.12 11.46
C LEU A 145 24.95 -6.33 10.77
N LEU A 146 25.87 -5.36 10.90
CA LEU A 146 27.24 -5.50 10.39
C LEU A 146 27.97 -6.66 11.10
N ALA A 147 27.83 -6.78 12.42
CA ALA A 147 28.40 -7.89 13.19
C ALA A 147 27.82 -9.26 12.79
N LEU A 148 26.58 -9.30 12.29
CA LEU A 148 25.95 -10.48 11.69
C LEU A 148 26.34 -10.72 10.22
N GLY A 149 27.23 -9.91 9.66
CA GLY A 149 27.75 -10.07 8.30
C GLY A 149 26.80 -9.60 7.20
N VAL A 150 25.88 -8.67 7.51
CA VAL A 150 25.05 -8.00 6.50
C VAL A 150 25.93 -7.03 5.70
N GLN A 151 25.80 -7.08 4.38
CA GLN A 151 26.52 -6.22 3.43
C GLN A 151 25.55 -5.40 2.57
N HIS A 152 26.11 -4.51 1.75
CA HIS A 152 25.36 -3.73 0.78
C HIS A 152 24.52 -4.65 -0.14
N GLY A 153 23.25 -4.30 -0.35
CA GLY A 153 22.32 -5.07 -1.18
C GLY A 153 21.73 -6.32 -0.52
N ASP A 154 22.21 -6.77 0.65
CA ASP A 154 21.58 -7.87 1.38
C ASP A 154 20.17 -7.49 1.83
N ARG A 155 19.28 -8.48 1.90
CA ARG A 155 17.88 -8.30 2.28
C ARG A 155 17.69 -8.63 3.76
N VAL A 156 17.15 -7.66 4.50
CA VAL A 156 16.92 -7.75 5.93
C VAL A 156 15.43 -7.61 6.21
N ALA A 157 14.81 -8.63 6.81
CA ALA A 157 13.40 -8.54 7.17
C ALA A 157 13.21 -7.69 8.43
N VAL A 158 12.17 -6.87 8.45
CA VAL A 158 11.72 -6.10 9.61
C VAL A 158 10.40 -6.71 10.07
N VAL A 159 10.44 -7.50 11.15
CA VAL A 159 9.30 -8.24 11.70
C VAL A 159 8.94 -7.66 13.06
N MET A 160 8.16 -6.58 13.06
CA MET A 160 7.78 -5.86 14.28
C MET A 160 6.52 -5.03 14.09
N GLU A 161 5.86 -4.70 15.19
CA GLU A 161 4.71 -3.80 15.21
C GLU A 161 5.13 -2.37 14.83
N LYS A 162 4.13 -1.53 14.51
CA LYS A 162 4.37 -0.12 14.22
C LYS A 162 4.85 0.59 15.48
N GLY A 163 6.01 1.22 15.41
CA GLY A 163 6.60 1.92 16.54
C GLY A 163 7.94 2.54 16.21
N TRP A 164 8.55 3.20 17.19
CA TRP A 164 9.84 3.87 16.97
C TRP A 164 10.96 2.88 16.66
N GLN A 165 10.90 1.65 17.20
CA GLN A 165 11.88 0.60 16.91
C GLN A 165 11.90 0.24 15.42
N GLN A 166 10.73 0.23 14.77
CA GLN A 166 10.59 -0.03 13.33
C GLN A 166 11.29 1.02 12.50
N ILE A 167 11.12 2.28 12.85
CA ILE A 167 11.79 3.39 12.16
C ILE A 167 13.30 3.33 12.38
N ALA A 168 13.75 3.07 13.61
CA ALA A 168 15.17 2.89 13.90
C ALA A 168 15.79 1.71 13.11
N ALA A 169 15.06 0.59 13.00
CA ALA A 169 15.50 -0.58 12.26
C ALA A 169 15.67 -0.30 10.76
N VAL A 170 14.66 0.31 10.14
CA VAL A 170 14.71 0.69 8.72
C VAL A 170 15.88 1.64 8.45
N HIS A 171 16.08 2.66 9.28
CA HIS A 171 17.22 3.57 9.11
C HIS A 171 18.56 2.88 9.31
N GLY A 172 18.69 1.95 10.25
CA GLY A 172 19.90 1.16 10.44
C GLY A 172 20.24 0.29 9.22
N ILE A 173 19.24 -0.35 8.63
CA ILE A 173 19.38 -1.17 7.40
C ILE A 173 19.81 -0.28 6.22
N LEU A 174 19.15 0.86 6.02
CA LEU A 174 19.46 1.77 4.91
C LEU A 174 20.87 2.39 5.02
N ARG A 175 21.39 2.62 6.24
CA ARG A 175 22.77 3.10 6.46
C ARG A 175 23.82 2.09 5.98
N LEU A 176 23.52 0.79 6.03
CA LEU A 176 24.40 -0.25 5.48
C LEU A 176 24.28 -0.38 3.96
N GLY A 177 23.34 0.36 3.33
CA GLY A 177 22.97 0.15 1.93
C GLY A 177 22.29 -1.21 1.70
N ALA A 178 21.75 -1.82 2.75
CA ALA A 178 20.97 -3.04 2.66
C ALA A 178 19.51 -2.71 2.32
N VAL A 179 18.76 -3.73 1.90
CA VAL A 179 17.34 -3.62 1.52
C VAL A 179 16.49 -4.12 2.68
N TYR A 180 15.53 -3.32 3.14
CA TYR A 180 14.58 -3.79 4.15
C TYR A 180 13.37 -4.46 3.49
N LEU A 181 12.89 -5.55 4.10
CA LEU A 181 11.64 -6.23 3.73
C LEU A 181 10.66 -6.14 4.91
N PRO A 182 9.59 -5.34 4.83
CA PRO A 182 8.59 -5.30 5.89
C PRO A 182 7.78 -6.60 5.92
N VAL A 183 7.66 -7.22 7.09
CA VAL A 183 6.85 -8.42 7.31
C VAL A 183 5.99 -8.22 8.54
N ASP A 184 4.68 -8.33 8.40
CA ASP A 184 3.75 -8.16 9.50
C ASP A 184 3.91 -9.32 10.53
N PRO A 185 4.20 -9.02 11.81
CA PRO A 185 4.39 -10.05 12.84
C PRO A 185 3.13 -10.87 13.14
N VAL A 186 1.93 -10.34 12.84
CA VAL A 186 0.63 -10.99 13.09
C VAL A 186 0.33 -12.07 12.04
N LEU A 187 1.08 -12.10 10.92
CA LEU A 187 0.91 -13.14 9.91
C LEU A 187 1.19 -14.53 10.49
N PRO A 188 0.42 -15.56 10.06
CA PRO A 188 0.68 -16.94 10.44
C PRO A 188 2.14 -17.34 10.21
N PRO A 189 2.75 -18.15 11.10
CA PRO A 189 4.17 -18.51 11.01
C PRO A 189 4.59 -19.04 9.64
N GLN A 190 3.75 -19.88 9.02
CA GLN A 190 3.99 -20.45 7.70
C GLN A 190 4.05 -19.37 6.61
N ARG A 191 3.17 -18.35 6.70
CA ARG A 191 3.15 -17.23 5.76
C ARG A 191 4.39 -16.36 5.91
N ARG A 192 4.82 -16.09 7.16
CA ARG A 192 6.07 -15.36 7.44
C ARG A 192 7.26 -16.11 6.86
N GLN A 193 7.38 -17.42 7.13
CA GLN A 193 8.47 -18.23 6.63
C GLN A 193 8.53 -18.26 5.09
N LEU A 194 7.37 -18.34 4.42
CA LEU A 194 7.29 -18.23 2.97
C LEU A 194 7.83 -16.88 2.47
N LEU A 195 7.44 -15.76 3.10
CA LEU A 195 7.94 -14.43 2.71
C LEU A 195 9.44 -14.29 2.93
N LEU A 196 9.98 -14.81 4.03
CA LEU A 196 11.42 -14.79 4.30
C LEU A 196 12.20 -15.61 3.27
N THR A 197 11.65 -16.76 2.87
CA THR A 197 12.27 -17.66 1.89
C THR A 197 12.25 -17.04 0.48
N VAL A 198 11.07 -16.61 0.00
CA VAL A 198 10.92 -15.98 -1.33
C VAL A 198 11.64 -14.64 -1.39
N GLY A 199 11.70 -13.93 -0.26
CA GLY A 199 12.41 -12.67 -0.13
C GLY A 199 13.93 -12.80 -0.03
N GLU A 200 14.48 -14.02 -0.03
CA GLU A 200 15.92 -14.29 0.12
C GLU A 200 16.55 -13.54 1.31
N VAL A 201 15.83 -13.53 2.43
CA VAL A 201 16.21 -12.76 3.61
C VAL A 201 17.45 -13.38 4.25
N ARG A 202 18.47 -12.56 4.50
CA ARG A 202 19.69 -13.00 5.22
C ARG A 202 19.48 -13.00 6.74
N VAL A 203 18.94 -11.88 7.25
CA VAL A 203 18.75 -11.63 8.68
C VAL A 203 17.35 -11.06 8.89
N GLN A 204 16.72 -11.40 10.00
CA GLN A 204 15.50 -10.73 10.44
C GLN A 204 15.76 -9.90 11.69
N VAL A 205 15.16 -8.71 11.73
CA VAL A 205 15.14 -7.79 12.87
C VAL A 205 13.78 -7.86 13.53
N THR A 206 13.75 -8.10 14.84
CA THR A 206 12.52 -8.24 15.62
C THR A 206 12.52 -7.27 16.81
N GLN A 207 11.34 -7.07 17.42
CA GLN A 207 11.23 -6.36 18.69
C GLN A 207 11.51 -7.33 19.87
N ALA A 208 12.12 -6.83 20.94
CA ALA A 208 12.29 -7.60 22.17
C ALA A 208 10.92 -8.06 22.72
N GLY A 209 10.81 -9.33 23.10
CA GLY A 209 9.56 -9.93 23.60
C GLY A 209 8.65 -10.54 22.51
N SER A 210 8.93 -10.35 21.23
CA SER A 210 8.24 -11.06 20.14
C SER A 210 8.88 -12.43 19.92
N HIS A 211 8.10 -13.51 19.90
CA HIS A 211 8.60 -14.86 19.62
C HIS A 211 9.26 -14.92 18.23
N ALA A 212 10.59 -14.99 18.22
CA ALA A 212 11.35 -15.30 17.01
C ALA A 212 10.96 -16.73 16.56
N ILE A 213 10.55 -16.87 15.30
CA ILE A 213 10.42 -18.21 14.72
C ILE A 213 11.84 -18.75 14.56
N GLY A 214 12.11 -19.87 15.24
CA GLY A 214 13.41 -20.55 15.23
C GLY A 214 13.89 -20.89 13.83
N ALA A 215 15.21 -20.91 13.67
CA ALA A 215 15.89 -21.32 12.46
C ALA A 215 15.44 -22.73 12.02
N VAL A 216 14.81 -22.82 10.85
CA VAL A 216 14.57 -24.10 10.18
C VAL A 216 15.67 -24.30 9.15
N ALA A 217 16.48 -25.34 9.35
CA ALA A 217 17.50 -25.78 8.42
C ALA A 217 16.85 -26.10 7.06
N ALA A 218 17.26 -25.40 6.01
CA ALA A 218 16.95 -25.80 4.65
C ALA A 218 17.64 -27.16 4.39
N ARG A 219 16.84 -28.16 3.96
CA ARG A 219 17.34 -29.47 3.55
C ARG A 219 18.40 -29.29 2.46
N ALA A 220 19.52 -29.99 2.67
CA ALA A 220 20.70 -29.97 1.84
C ALA A 220 20.38 -30.35 0.38
N ASP A 221 20.67 -29.44 -0.54
CA ASP A 221 21.13 -29.80 -1.87
C ASP A 221 22.60 -29.39 -2.01
N HIS A 222 23.38 -30.31 -2.54
CA HIS A 222 24.80 -30.47 -2.23
C HIS A 222 25.66 -29.50 -3.06
N ARG A 223 25.73 -28.22 -2.67
CA ARG A 223 26.80 -27.22 -2.93
C ARG A 223 26.30 -25.78 -2.63
N ARG A 224 26.28 -25.37 -1.36
CA ARG A 224 26.52 -23.99 -0.87
C ARG A 224 26.43 -24.00 0.66
N ARG A 225 27.33 -23.25 1.31
CA ARG A 225 27.58 -23.26 2.75
C ARG A 225 26.38 -22.74 3.55
N ASN A 226 26.13 -23.36 4.70
CA ASN A 226 25.15 -23.03 5.74
C ASN A 226 24.85 -21.53 5.90
N ALA A 227 23.58 -21.15 5.74
CA ALA A 227 23.02 -19.89 6.24
C ALA A 227 21.77 -20.21 7.06
N GLY A 228 21.92 -20.34 8.38
CA GLY A 228 20.79 -20.25 9.30
C GLY A 228 20.41 -18.78 9.46
N HIS A 229 19.11 -18.46 9.43
CA HIS A 229 18.64 -17.08 9.64
C HIS A 229 19.03 -16.60 11.04
N ALA A 230 19.92 -15.60 11.11
CA ALA A 230 20.24 -14.94 12.37
C ALA A 230 19.13 -13.96 12.76
N CYS A 231 18.87 -13.84 14.06
CA CYS A 231 17.87 -12.93 14.62
C CYS A 231 18.57 -11.80 15.37
N CYS A 232 18.23 -10.55 15.06
CA CYS A 232 18.70 -9.38 15.81
C CYS A 232 17.51 -8.68 16.46
N ALA A 233 17.54 -8.49 17.78
CA ALA A 233 16.53 -7.69 18.46
C ALA A 233 16.94 -6.21 18.46
N VAL A 234 15.98 -5.31 18.25
CA VAL A 234 16.15 -3.87 18.53
C VAL A 234 15.89 -3.69 20.03
N ALA A 235 16.92 -3.30 20.78
CA ALA A 235 16.83 -2.89 22.18
C ALA A 235 16.64 -1.38 22.28
#